data_AF-A0AAV8TZ93-F1
#
_entry.id   AF-A0AAV8TZ93-F1
#
_cell.length_a   1.000
_cell.length_b   1.000
_cell.length_c   1.000
_cell.angle_alpha   90.00
_cell.angle_beta   90.00
_cell.angle_gamma   90.00
#
_symmetry.space_group_name_H-M   'P 1'
#
loop_
_entity.id
_entity.type
_entity.pdbx_description
1 polymer ?
#
loop_
_entity_poly.entity_id
_entity_poly.type
_entity_poly.pdbx_seq_one_letter_code
_entity_poly.pdbx_strand_id
1 'polypeptide(L)'
;MSKLTLDGVDVMGDRLAKEVLEVIQRKPNLQKISFVAHSVGGLVARYVIGKLYRPPKTENLEDSMAAGEDLRGTIGGLEAMNFITVATPHLGSRGNKQVPFLFGVPAFEKAASLVIHWIFRRTGRHLFLTDNDEGKPPLLKRMIQDSDDFYFMSALRTFKRRVVYSNVGYDHIVGWRTSSIRRNSDLPKWEDYLNEKYPHVVYEEHCKASGTEQHDLTDDSSSDKLEEELVTGLSTVSWEKVDVSFHTCRQRFAAHSVIQVKDHVLHREGADVIEHMIDHFHL
;
A
#
# COMPACT_ATOMS: atom_id res chain seq x y z
N MET A 1 14.05 4.45 18.55
CA MET A 1 13.27 4.41 17.30
C MET A 1 11.87 3.77 17.40
N SER A 2 11.41 3.22 18.54
CA SER A 2 10.17 2.40 18.56
C SER A 2 8.84 3.11 18.93
N LYS A 3 8.82 4.41 19.24
CA LYS A 3 7.57 5.12 19.60
C LYS A 3 6.87 5.81 18.42
N LEU A 4 7.63 6.24 17.40
CA LEU A 4 7.10 7.07 16.30
C LEU A 4 6.19 6.31 15.32
N THR A 5 6.39 4.99 15.17
CA THR A 5 5.60 4.14 14.26
C THR A 5 4.18 3.83 14.78
N LEU A 6 3.92 4.15 16.05
CA LEU A 6 2.64 3.92 16.73
C LEU A 6 1.75 5.18 16.75
N ASP A 7 2.22 6.29 16.17
CA ASP A 7 1.55 7.60 16.21
C ASP A 7 0.31 7.69 15.30
N GLY A 8 0.11 6.72 14.41
CA GLY A 8 -0.97 6.73 13.42
C GLY A 8 -0.44 7.03 12.01
N VAL A 9 -1.16 6.52 11.00
CA VAL A 9 -0.83 6.69 9.58
C VAL A 9 -0.89 8.16 9.19
N ASP A 10 -1.86 8.91 9.71
CA ASP A 10 -2.02 10.34 9.51
C ASP A 10 -0.85 11.16 10.08
N VAL A 11 -0.46 10.93 11.34
CA VAL A 11 0.64 11.67 11.99
C VAL A 11 1.99 11.35 11.34
N MET A 12 2.23 10.08 11.01
CA MET A 12 3.43 9.68 10.26
C MET A 12 3.41 10.30 8.85
N GLY A 13 2.24 10.34 8.21
CA GLY A 13 2.05 10.95 6.90
C GLY A 13 2.31 12.45 6.92
N ASP A 14 1.86 13.17 7.94
CA ASP A 14 2.12 14.61 8.09
C ASP A 14 3.60 14.93 8.20
N ARG A 15 4.35 14.12 8.97
CA ARG A 15 5.81 14.27 9.10
C ARG A 15 6.50 13.98 7.77
N LEU A 16 6.16 12.87 7.11
CA LEU A 16 6.76 12.51 5.83
C LEU A 16 6.42 13.54 4.73
N ALA A 17 5.18 14.04 4.68
CA ALA A 17 4.79 15.09 3.75
C ALA A 17 5.62 16.36 3.93
N LYS A 18 5.89 16.76 5.18
CA LYS A 18 6.78 17.89 5.47
C LYS A 18 8.21 17.64 4.98
N GLU A 19 8.76 16.47 5.27
CA GLU A 19 10.11 16.08 4.82
C GLU A 19 10.24 16.08 3.29
N VAL A 20 9.23 15.54 2.58
CA VAL A 20 9.19 15.56 1.11
C VAL A 20 9.21 16.99 0.58
N LEU A 21 8.38 17.88 1.13
CA LEU A 21 8.36 19.29 0.72
C LEU A 21 9.68 20.01 1.00
N GLU A 22 10.33 19.74 2.13
CA GLU A 22 11.65 20.30 2.45
C GLU A 22 12.71 19.85 1.43
N VAL A 23 12.69 18.58 1.00
CA VAL A 23 13.62 18.08 -0.02
C VAL A 23 13.35 18.76 -1.37
N ILE A 24 12.08 18.88 -1.77
CA ILE A 24 11.69 19.56 -3.02
C ILE A 24 12.19 21.01 -3.01
N GLN A 25 11.99 21.74 -1.91
CA GLN A 25 12.46 23.12 -1.77
C GLN A 25 14.00 23.24 -1.83
N ARG A 26 14.72 22.30 -1.22
CA ARG A 26 16.20 22.28 -1.24
C ARG A 26 16.79 21.87 -2.59
N LYS A 27 16.01 21.22 -3.45
CA LYS A 27 16.44 20.66 -4.73
C LYS A 27 15.48 21.08 -5.85
N PRO A 28 15.52 22.36 -6.28
CA PRO A 28 14.55 22.90 -7.25
C PRO A 28 14.60 22.23 -8.63
N ASN A 29 15.68 21.52 -8.95
CA ASN A 29 15.85 20.80 -10.21
C ASN A 29 15.25 19.39 -10.18
N LEU A 30 14.64 18.95 -9.08
CA LEU A 30 13.89 17.70 -9.06
C LEU A 30 12.71 17.83 -10.02
N GLN A 31 12.53 16.81 -10.85
CA GLN A 31 11.43 16.74 -11.83
C GLN A 31 10.45 15.63 -11.51
N LYS A 32 10.91 14.57 -10.86
CA LYS A 32 10.18 13.30 -10.71
C LYS A 32 10.21 12.83 -9.27
N ILE A 33 9.16 12.11 -8.88
CA ILE A 33 9.04 11.47 -7.57
C ILE A 33 8.48 10.06 -7.70
N SER A 34 9.02 9.16 -6.88
CA SER A 34 8.53 7.80 -6.70
C SER A 34 8.42 7.48 -5.21
N PHE A 35 7.42 6.68 -4.85
CA PHE A 35 7.26 6.15 -3.51
C PHE A 35 7.47 4.64 -3.56
N VAL A 36 8.38 4.14 -2.71
CA VAL A 36 8.58 2.71 -2.45
C VAL A 36 8.41 2.51 -0.96
N ALA A 37 7.44 1.67 -0.58
CA ALA A 37 7.05 1.57 0.82
C ALA A 37 6.72 0.13 1.23
N HIS A 38 7.10 -0.21 2.47
CA HIS A 38 6.89 -1.53 3.05
C HIS A 38 5.88 -1.48 4.20
N SER A 39 5.00 -2.48 4.27
CA SER A 39 4.08 -2.67 5.39
C SER A 39 3.21 -1.43 5.64
N VAL A 40 3.09 -0.98 6.90
CA VAL A 40 2.36 0.25 7.26
C VAL A 40 2.87 1.48 6.50
N GLY A 41 4.13 1.49 6.06
CA GLY A 41 4.70 2.55 5.24
C GLY A 41 3.93 2.79 3.94
N GLY A 42 3.31 1.76 3.34
CA GLY A 42 2.49 1.94 2.14
C GLY A 42 1.21 2.73 2.40
N LEU A 43 0.60 2.58 3.58
CA LEU A 43 -0.54 3.41 4.00
C LEU A 43 -0.12 4.85 4.28
N VAL A 44 1.06 5.04 4.90
CA VAL A 44 1.66 6.36 5.10
C VAL A 44 1.93 7.03 3.75
N ALA A 45 2.47 6.30 2.79
CA ALA A 45 2.70 6.80 1.44
C ALA A 45 1.39 7.21 0.74
N ARG A 46 0.31 6.40 0.85
CA ARG A 46 -1.03 6.76 0.35
C ARG A 46 -1.52 8.07 0.96
N TYR A 47 -1.34 8.25 2.27
CA TYR A 47 -1.72 9.49 2.94
C TYR A 47 -0.94 10.69 2.38
N VAL A 48 0.39 10.55 2.26
CA VAL A 48 1.27 11.62 1.78
C VAL A 48 0.94 12.04 0.36
N ILE A 49 0.73 11.11 -0.57
CA ILE A 49 0.46 11.47 -1.97
C ILE A 49 -0.85 12.27 -2.09
N GLY A 50 -1.89 11.90 -1.32
CA GLY A 50 -3.16 12.64 -1.33
C GLY A 50 -3.04 14.05 -0.76
N LYS A 51 -2.18 14.23 0.25
CA LYS A 51 -1.89 15.53 0.84
C LYS A 51 -1.02 16.43 -0.04
N LEU A 52 -0.10 15.83 -0.80
CA LEU A 52 0.84 16.56 -1.65
C LEU A 52 0.35 16.77 -3.08
N TYR A 53 -0.82 16.22 -3.43
CA TYR A 53 -1.38 16.35 -4.76
C TYR A 53 -1.65 17.81 -5.13
N ARG A 54 -1.28 18.16 -6.35
CA ARG A 54 -1.60 19.44 -6.98
C ARG A 54 -2.33 19.14 -8.29
N PRO A 55 -3.59 19.58 -8.44
CA PRO A 55 -4.31 19.46 -9.71
C PRO A 55 -3.54 20.11 -10.88
N PRO A 56 -3.82 19.71 -12.13
CA PRO A 56 -3.30 20.39 -13.31
C PRO A 56 -3.64 21.89 -13.26
N LYS A 57 -2.71 22.75 -13.68
CA LYS A 57 -2.98 24.20 -13.74
C LYS A 57 -3.92 24.51 -14.92
N THR A 58 -5.06 25.10 -14.62
CA THR A 58 -6.11 25.46 -15.60
C THR A 58 -5.75 26.69 -16.45
N GLU A 59 -4.72 27.44 -16.10
CA GLU A 59 -4.40 28.75 -16.71
C GLU A 59 -3.83 28.67 -18.15
N ASN A 60 -3.37 27.50 -18.60
CA ASN A 60 -2.77 27.33 -19.94
C ASN A 60 -3.63 26.46 -20.87
N LEU A 61 -4.94 26.33 -20.62
CA LEU A 61 -5.82 25.47 -21.43
C LEU A 61 -5.86 25.85 -22.92
N GLU A 62 -5.62 27.11 -23.28
CA GLU A 62 -5.61 27.58 -24.67
C GLU A 62 -4.34 27.12 -25.43
N ASP A 63 -3.19 27.00 -24.76
CA ASP A 63 -1.93 26.55 -25.36
C ASP A 63 -1.70 25.03 -25.21
N SER A 64 -2.20 24.40 -24.13
CA SER A 64 -2.01 22.97 -23.86
C SER A 64 -2.79 22.04 -24.80
N MET A 65 -3.88 22.52 -25.40
CA MET A 65 -4.60 21.76 -26.44
C MET A 65 -3.78 21.58 -27.73
N ALA A 66 -2.81 22.47 -27.99
CA ALA A 66 -1.92 22.38 -29.16
C ALA A 66 -0.71 21.48 -28.94
N ALA A 67 -0.34 21.17 -27.69
CA ALA A 67 0.89 20.47 -27.35
C ALA A 67 0.71 18.98 -26.99
N GLY A 68 -0.52 18.47 -26.86
CA GLY A 68 -0.75 17.07 -26.46
C GLY A 68 -0.19 16.73 -25.07
N GLU A 69 0.06 17.75 -24.23
CA GLU A 69 0.56 17.56 -22.87
C GLU A 69 -0.54 16.90 -22.02
N ASP A 70 -0.18 15.74 -21.46
CA ASP A 70 -1.02 14.97 -20.54
C ASP A 70 -1.31 15.86 -19.32
N LEU A 71 -2.52 16.42 -19.23
CA LEU A 71 -3.00 17.29 -18.14
C LEU A 71 -3.11 16.51 -16.82
N ARG A 72 -1.98 16.01 -16.31
CA ARG A 72 -1.88 15.19 -15.11
C ARG A 72 -1.51 16.05 -13.91
N GLY A 73 -2.15 15.79 -12.78
CA GLY A 73 -1.77 16.42 -11.52
C GLY A 73 -0.36 16.01 -11.11
N THR A 74 0.24 16.77 -10.21
CA THR A 74 1.61 16.51 -9.72
C THR A 74 1.60 16.18 -8.24
N ILE A 75 2.70 15.62 -7.73
CA ILE A 75 2.91 15.39 -6.30
C ILE A 75 3.98 16.37 -5.83
N GLY A 76 3.58 17.38 -5.06
CA GLY A 76 4.49 18.44 -4.61
C GLY A 76 5.07 19.28 -5.76
N GLY A 77 4.47 19.25 -6.95
CA GLY A 77 5.00 19.89 -8.17
C GLY A 77 5.89 18.98 -9.01
N LEU A 78 6.09 17.72 -8.60
CA LEU A 78 6.89 16.74 -9.33
C LEU A 78 6.00 15.76 -10.10
N GLU A 79 6.52 15.28 -11.23
CA GLU A 79 5.92 14.21 -12.02
C GLU A 79 5.95 12.89 -11.23
N ALA A 80 4.79 12.23 -11.14
CA ALA A 80 4.63 11.00 -10.36
C ALA A 80 4.97 9.77 -11.21
N MET A 81 6.06 9.07 -10.85
CA MET A 81 6.59 7.97 -11.67
C MET A 81 6.11 6.60 -11.16
N ASN A 82 6.55 6.20 -9.97
CA ASN A 82 6.21 4.88 -9.39
C ASN A 82 5.55 5.01 -8.02
N PHE A 83 4.47 4.26 -7.80
CA PHE A 83 3.91 3.99 -6.49
C PHE A 83 4.01 2.48 -6.22
N ILE A 84 5.04 2.09 -5.48
CA ILE A 84 5.39 0.71 -5.19
C ILE A 84 5.12 0.43 -3.72
N THR A 85 4.32 -0.61 -3.46
CA THR A 85 4.07 -1.05 -2.09
C THR A 85 4.39 -2.53 -1.93
N VAL A 86 5.00 -2.89 -0.80
CA VAL A 86 5.47 -4.25 -0.51
C VAL A 86 4.84 -4.69 0.80
N ALA A 87 4.11 -5.81 0.79
CA ALA A 87 3.42 -6.38 1.95
C ALA A 87 2.61 -5.32 2.73
N THR A 88 1.89 -4.42 2.05
CA THR A 88 1.13 -3.33 2.66
C THR A 88 -0.32 -3.74 2.95
N PRO A 89 -0.87 -3.53 4.15
CA PRO A 89 -2.26 -3.91 4.45
C PRO A 89 -3.27 -2.88 3.90
N HIS A 90 -3.44 -2.82 2.57
CA HIS A 90 -4.26 -1.81 1.89
C HIS A 90 -5.74 -1.82 2.27
N LEU A 91 -6.24 -2.98 2.70
CA LEU A 91 -7.63 -3.21 3.12
C LEU A 91 -7.77 -3.24 4.65
N GLY A 92 -6.69 -2.95 5.38
CA GLY A 92 -6.60 -3.13 6.84
C GLY A 92 -6.26 -4.58 7.24
N SER A 93 -6.45 -4.88 8.52
CA SER A 93 -6.11 -6.15 9.17
C SER A 93 -7.28 -6.82 9.90
N ARG A 94 -8.52 -6.32 9.73
CA ARG A 94 -9.73 -6.95 10.26
C ARG A 94 -10.04 -8.24 9.49
N GLY A 95 -10.64 -9.24 10.16
CA GLY A 95 -11.15 -10.47 9.51
C GLY A 95 -10.09 -11.48 9.04
N ASN A 96 -8.82 -11.10 8.92
CA ASN A 96 -7.76 -12.09 8.78
C ASN A 96 -7.63 -12.83 10.12
N LYS A 97 -7.70 -14.17 10.10
CA LYS A 97 -7.26 -15.05 11.21
C LYS A 97 -5.76 -14.89 11.56
N GLN A 98 -5.13 -13.81 11.08
CA GLN A 98 -3.74 -13.44 11.22
C GLN A 98 -3.60 -12.25 12.18
N VAL A 99 -4.15 -12.37 13.39
CA VAL A 99 -3.57 -11.76 14.60
C VAL A 99 -3.96 -12.66 15.77
N PRO A 100 -3.05 -13.55 16.19
CA PRO A 100 -2.21 -13.21 17.33
C PRO A 100 -0.78 -13.69 17.12
N PHE A 101 0.09 -12.86 16.54
CA PHE A 101 1.54 -13.11 16.62
C PHE A 101 2.29 -11.79 16.73
N LEU A 102 2.07 -11.10 17.86
CA LEU A 102 2.96 -10.04 18.31
C LEU A 102 4.32 -10.69 18.67
N PHE A 103 5.23 -10.75 17.68
CA PHE A 103 6.67 -10.96 17.87
C PHE A 103 7.18 -12.35 18.28
N GLY A 104 6.40 -13.42 18.20
CA GLY A 104 6.91 -14.79 18.33
C GLY A 104 7.54 -15.16 19.67
N VAL A 105 7.01 -14.62 20.77
CA VAL A 105 7.38 -15.02 22.14
C VAL A 105 6.15 -15.59 22.86
N PRO A 106 6.08 -16.91 23.12
CA PRO A 106 4.90 -17.57 23.68
C PRO A 106 4.43 -17.03 25.05
N ALA A 107 5.33 -16.42 25.84
CA ALA A 107 5.02 -15.89 27.15
C ALA A 107 4.09 -14.66 27.14
N PHE A 108 4.00 -13.93 26.02
CA PHE A 108 3.13 -12.75 25.90
C PHE A 108 1.67 -13.10 25.55
N GLU A 109 1.39 -14.33 25.12
CA GLU A 109 0.11 -14.74 24.54
C GLU A 109 -1.05 -14.76 25.56
N LYS A 110 -0.79 -15.05 26.83
CA LYS A 110 -1.83 -15.07 27.89
C LYS A 110 -2.20 -13.69 28.43
N ALA A 111 -1.36 -12.68 28.22
CA ALA A 111 -1.63 -11.29 28.62
C ALA A 111 -2.15 -10.44 27.45
N ALA A 112 -1.87 -10.83 26.20
CA ALA A 112 -2.14 -10.01 25.03
C ALA A 112 -3.63 -9.81 24.70
N SER A 113 -4.53 -10.76 25.00
CA SER A 113 -5.96 -10.61 24.67
C SER A 113 -6.63 -9.38 25.31
N LEU A 114 -6.14 -8.94 26.49
CA LEU A 114 -6.61 -7.74 27.18
C LEU A 114 -5.86 -6.46 26.76
N VAL A 115 -4.75 -6.56 26.03
CA VAL A 115 -3.80 -5.46 25.79
C VAL A 115 -3.54 -5.20 24.29
N ILE A 116 -4.04 -6.04 23.38
CA ILE A 116 -3.90 -5.89 21.91
C ILE A 116 -4.41 -4.52 21.43
N HIS A 117 -5.51 -4.01 21.98
CA HIS A 117 -6.02 -2.67 21.66
C HIS A 117 -5.13 -1.53 22.20
N TRP A 118 -4.29 -1.80 23.20
CA TRP A 118 -3.40 -0.81 23.82
C TRP A 118 -2.00 -0.79 23.20
N ILE A 119 -1.52 -1.93 22.69
CA ILE A 119 -0.15 -2.09 22.13
C ILE A 119 0.01 -1.40 20.76
N PHE A 120 -1.03 -1.36 19.92
CA PHE A 120 -0.94 -0.74 18.59
C PHE A 120 -1.36 0.74 18.51
N ARG A 121 -1.74 1.38 19.63
CA ARG A 121 -2.13 2.80 19.72
C ARG A 121 -3.00 3.26 18.52
N ARG A 122 -2.67 4.40 17.88
CA ARG A 122 -3.46 4.98 16.79
C ARG A 122 -3.27 4.22 15.47
N THR A 123 -2.07 3.71 15.20
CA THR A 123 -1.79 2.88 14.00
C THR A 123 -2.67 1.63 13.96
N GLY A 124 -2.85 0.95 15.10
CA GLY A 124 -3.74 -0.19 15.22
C GLY A 124 -5.20 0.17 14.96
N ARG A 125 -5.66 1.32 15.46
CA ARG A 125 -7.03 1.77 15.20
C ARG A 125 -7.29 1.95 13.70
N HIS A 126 -6.34 2.55 12.97
CA HIS A 126 -6.43 2.66 11.51
C HIS A 126 -6.42 1.28 10.83
N LEU A 127 -5.48 0.39 11.19
CA LEU A 127 -5.37 -0.94 10.57
C LEU A 127 -6.61 -1.81 10.84
N PHE A 128 -7.15 -1.76 12.06
CA PHE A 128 -8.36 -2.47 12.44
C PHE A 128 -9.64 -1.71 12.09
N LEU A 129 -9.58 -0.56 11.42
CA LEU A 129 -10.75 0.22 11.00
C LEU A 129 -11.68 0.57 12.19
N THR A 130 -11.09 0.83 13.36
CA THR A 130 -11.77 1.19 14.62
C THR A 130 -11.49 2.64 15.01
N ASP A 131 -10.82 3.40 14.15
CA ASP A 131 -10.71 4.83 14.29
C ASP A 131 -12.05 5.53 14.04
N ASN A 132 -12.28 6.58 14.80
CA ASN A 132 -13.47 7.44 14.77
C ASN A 132 -12.99 8.82 15.18
N ASP A 133 -12.34 9.49 14.24
CA ASP A 133 -11.76 10.80 14.43
C ASP A 133 -12.86 11.84 14.20
N GLU A 134 -13.46 12.33 15.30
CA GLU A 134 -14.49 13.39 15.28
C GLU A 134 -15.76 13.01 14.48
N GLY A 135 -16.15 11.74 14.50
CA GLY A 135 -17.32 11.26 13.75
C GLY A 135 -17.04 10.93 12.28
N LYS A 136 -15.79 11.09 11.82
CA LYS A 136 -15.40 10.76 10.44
C LYS A 136 -15.27 9.24 10.25
N PRO A 137 -15.50 8.73 9.03
CA PRO A 137 -15.24 7.33 8.70
C PRO A 137 -13.76 6.95 8.93
N PRO A 138 -13.45 5.65 9.06
CA PRO A 138 -12.07 5.17 9.20
C PRO A 138 -11.13 5.72 8.14
N LEU A 139 -9.88 6.03 8.50
CA LEU A 139 -8.92 6.69 7.61
C LEU A 139 -8.71 5.93 6.28
N LEU A 140 -8.64 4.60 6.31
CA LEU A 140 -8.51 3.79 5.09
C LEU A 140 -9.70 4.00 4.13
N LYS A 141 -10.93 4.14 4.66
CA LYS A 141 -12.13 4.48 3.88
C LYS A 141 -12.09 5.91 3.37
N ARG A 142 -11.54 6.84 4.14
CA ARG A 142 -11.29 8.21 3.63
C ARG A 142 -10.26 8.23 2.49
N MET A 143 -9.25 7.36 2.54
CA MET A 143 -8.19 7.25 1.52
C MET A 143 -8.63 6.56 0.21
N ILE A 144 -9.91 6.20 0.06
CA ILE A 144 -10.51 5.77 -1.21
C ILE A 144 -11.45 6.83 -1.81
N GLN A 145 -11.42 8.06 -1.30
CA GLN A 145 -12.23 9.19 -1.76
C GLN A 145 -11.35 10.43 -1.91
N ASP A 146 -11.76 11.34 -2.80
CA ASP A 146 -11.23 12.70 -2.83
C ASP A 146 -12.16 13.60 -2.00
N SER A 147 -11.60 14.53 -1.26
CA SER A 147 -12.29 15.48 -0.37
C SER A 147 -11.61 16.85 -0.46
N ASP A 148 -12.27 17.89 0.06
CA ASP A 148 -11.80 19.27 -0.05
C ASP A 148 -10.35 19.49 0.44
N ASP A 149 -9.92 18.72 1.45
CA ASP A 149 -8.58 18.82 2.04
C ASP A 149 -7.57 17.79 1.51
N PHE A 150 -8.03 16.71 0.87
CA PHE A 150 -7.17 15.58 0.47
C PHE A 150 -7.68 14.89 -0.79
N TYR A 151 -6.79 14.72 -1.76
CA TYR A 151 -7.09 14.15 -3.08
C TYR A 151 -6.43 12.77 -3.25
N PHE A 152 -6.78 11.80 -2.39
CA PHE A 152 -6.08 10.51 -2.33
C PHE A 152 -6.15 9.70 -3.63
N MET A 153 -7.33 9.62 -4.25
CA MET A 153 -7.52 8.82 -5.46
C MET A 153 -7.02 9.55 -6.70
N SER A 154 -7.19 10.87 -6.77
CA SER A 154 -6.57 11.69 -7.82
C SER A 154 -5.04 11.63 -7.77
N ALA A 155 -4.44 11.67 -6.58
CA ALA A 155 -3.01 11.48 -6.40
C ALA A 155 -2.54 10.11 -6.88
N LEU A 156 -3.22 9.06 -6.46
CA LEU A 156 -2.86 7.69 -6.83
C LEU A 156 -2.94 7.49 -8.36
N ARG A 157 -3.97 8.07 -9.00
CA ARG A 157 -4.17 8.01 -10.45
C ARG A 157 -3.05 8.68 -11.25
N THR A 158 -2.36 9.69 -10.70
CA THR A 158 -1.32 10.41 -11.44
C THR A 158 -0.04 9.60 -11.67
N PHE A 159 0.25 8.61 -10.82
CA PHE A 159 1.44 7.78 -10.97
C PHE A 159 1.42 7.01 -12.29
N LYS A 160 2.52 7.05 -13.05
CA LYS A 160 2.64 6.28 -14.30
C LYS A 160 2.58 4.77 -14.05
N ARG A 161 3.17 4.32 -12.93
CA ARG A 161 3.18 2.93 -12.50
C ARG A 161 2.70 2.80 -11.07
N ARG A 162 1.77 1.86 -10.85
CA ARG A 162 1.26 1.46 -9.53
C ARG A 162 1.42 -0.03 -9.41
N VAL A 163 2.17 -0.49 -8.40
CA VAL A 163 2.44 -1.92 -8.21
C VAL A 163 2.36 -2.31 -6.74
N VAL A 164 1.77 -3.46 -6.49
CA VAL A 164 1.76 -4.12 -5.17
C VAL A 164 2.53 -5.43 -5.24
N TYR A 165 3.46 -5.63 -4.30
CA TYR A 165 4.18 -6.89 -4.09
C TYR A 165 3.64 -7.58 -2.84
N SER A 166 3.14 -8.80 -2.99
CA SER A 166 2.36 -9.48 -1.96
C SER A 166 2.90 -10.87 -1.67
N ASN A 167 3.10 -11.21 -0.40
CA ASN A 167 3.46 -12.58 -0.02
C ASN A 167 2.22 -13.48 -0.14
N VAL A 168 2.32 -14.57 -0.91
CA VAL A 168 1.22 -15.56 -1.03
C VAL A 168 1.02 -16.36 0.26
N GLY A 169 2.07 -16.48 1.07
CA GLY A 169 2.09 -17.26 2.30
C GLY A 169 3.24 -16.89 3.23
N TYR A 170 3.20 -17.44 4.45
CA TYR A 170 4.19 -17.24 5.52
C TYR A 170 4.41 -15.80 6.00
N ASP A 171 3.68 -14.83 5.45
CA ASP A 171 3.53 -13.50 6.04
C ASP A 171 2.41 -13.54 7.09
N HIS A 172 2.81 -13.60 8.36
CA HIS A 172 1.89 -13.61 9.49
C HIS A 172 1.47 -12.20 9.95
N ILE A 173 1.98 -11.16 9.29
CA ILE A 173 1.72 -9.76 9.65
C ILE A 173 0.69 -9.16 8.69
N VAL A 174 0.87 -9.39 7.38
CA VAL A 174 0.01 -8.85 6.34
C VAL A 174 -0.43 -9.97 5.41
N GLY A 175 -1.73 -10.24 5.40
CA GLY A 175 -2.29 -11.29 4.57
C GLY A 175 -2.21 -10.97 3.08
N TRP A 176 -2.15 -12.03 2.28
CA TRP A 176 -2.06 -11.96 0.83
C TRP A 176 -3.14 -11.06 0.22
N ARG A 177 -4.40 -11.32 0.56
CA ARG A 177 -5.57 -10.57 0.06
C ARG A 177 -5.46 -9.05 0.26
N THR A 178 -5.06 -8.61 1.45
CA THR A 178 -4.97 -7.18 1.77
C THR A 178 -3.76 -6.52 1.12
N SER A 179 -2.64 -7.25 0.96
CA SER A 179 -1.47 -6.75 0.25
C SER A 179 -1.64 -6.71 -1.26
N SER A 180 -2.42 -7.64 -1.83
CA SER A 180 -2.67 -7.69 -3.27
C SER A 180 -3.90 -6.89 -3.73
N ILE A 181 -4.66 -6.27 -2.81
CA ILE A 181 -5.92 -5.57 -3.12
C ILE A 181 -6.86 -6.50 -3.90
N ARG A 182 -7.21 -7.64 -3.29
CA ARG A 182 -8.14 -8.63 -3.87
C ARG A 182 -9.23 -9.00 -2.88
N ARG A 183 -10.27 -9.68 -3.35
CA ARG A 183 -11.16 -10.49 -2.48
C ARG A 183 -10.54 -11.85 -2.23
N ASN A 184 -11.08 -12.61 -1.28
CA ASN A 184 -10.65 -14.01 -1.07
C ASN A 184 -10.96 -14.86 -2.31
N SER A 185 -12.11 -14.63 -2.96
CA SER A 185 -12.52 -15.31 -4.20
C SER A 185 -11.59 -15.02 -5.38
N ASP A 186 -10.94 -13.86 -5.36
CA ASP A 186 -10.16 -13.34 -6.49
C ASP A 186 -8.67 -13.71 -6.35
N LEU A 187 -8.27 -14.37 -5.26
CA LEU A 187 -6.89 -14.82 -5.09
C LEU A 187 -6.56 -15.89 -6.14
N PRO A 188 -5.49 -15.69 -6.94
CA PRO A 188 -5.14 -16.64 -7.97
C PRO A 188 -4.70 -17.96 -7.33
N LYS A 189 -4.82 -19.05 -8.10
CA LYS A 189 -4.00 -20.22 -7.82
C LYS A 189 -2.62 -19.92 -8.38
N TRP A 190 -1.60 -20.01 -7.54
CA TRP A 190 -0.23 -19.96 -8.01
C TRP A 190 0.26 -21.40 -8.17
N GLU A 191 0.72 -21.71 -9.37
CA GLU A 191 1.37 -22.99 -9.69
C GLU A 191 2.87 -22.84 -9.42
N ASP A 192 3.63 -23.94 -9.46
CA ASP A 192 5.11 -23.91 -9.41
C ASP A 192 5.71 -23.29 -10.70
N TYR A 193 5.13 -22.18 -11.17
CA TYR A 193 5.68 -21.38 -12.26
C TYR A 193 6.98 -20.76 -11.76
N LEU A 194 8.08 -21.24 -12.32
CA LEU A 194 9.42 -20.75 -12.02
C LEU A 194 9.78 -19.71 -13.07
N ASN A 195 9.72 -18.44 -12.71
CA ASN A 195 10.40 -17.41 -13.47
C ASN A 195 11.92 -17.65 -13.35
N GLU A 196 12.59 -17.95 -14.46
CA GLU A 196 14.03 -18.29 -14.46
C GLU A 196 14.89 -17.17 -13.87
N LYS A 197 14.47 -15.91 -14.07
CA LYS A 197 15.19 -14.73 -13.60
C LYS A 197 14.80 -14.33 -12.19
N TYR A 198 13.52 -14.45 -11.83
CA TYR A 198 13.01 -14.08 -10.51
C TYR A 198 12.26 -15.25 -9.85
N PRO A 199 12.98 -16.26 -9.33
CA PRO A 199 12.39 -17.53 -8.90
C PRO A 199 11.30 -17.42 -7.83
N HIS A 200 11.26 -16.32 -7.05
CA HIS A 200 10.23 -16.13 -6.02
C HIS A 200 9.00 -15.35 -6.51
N VAL A 201 9.02 -14.78 -7.72
CA VAL A 201 7.85 -14.18 -8.35
C VAL A 201 7.02 -15.31 -8.98
N VAL A 202 5.88 -15.62 -8.36
CA VAL A 202 5.06 -16.79 -8.72
C VAL A 202 3.81 -16.46 -9.51
N TYR A 203 3.36 -15.20 -9.48
CA TYR A 203 2.21 -14.75 -10.26
C TYR A 203 2.28 -13.24 -10.49
N GLU A 204 1.92 -12.81 -11.69
CA GLU A 204 1.87 -11.41 -12.07
C GLU A 204 0.59 -11.12 -12.86
N GLU A 205 -0.07 -10.03 -12.55
CA GLU A 205 -1.19 -9.53 -13.36
C GLU A 205 -1.20 -8.01 -13.47
N HIS A 206 -1.76 -7.52 -14.57
CA HIS A 206 -2.04 -6.10 -14.77
C HIS A 206 -3.55 -5.88 -14.79
N CYS A 207 -4.10 -5.42 -13.67
CA CYS A 207 -5.51 -5.07 -13.56
C CYS A 207 -5.74 -3.67 -14.14
N LYS A 208 -6.61 -3.56 -15.15
CA LYS A 208 -7.11 -2.27 -15.63
C LYS A 208 -8.02 -1.65 -14.57
N ALA A 209 -8.16 -0.32 -14.61
CA ALA A 209 -9.12 0.38 -13.76
C ALA A 209 -10.53 -0.17 -14.02
N SER A 210 -11.19 -0.68 -12.99
CA SER A 210 -12.57 -1.12 -13.07
C SER A 210 -13.50 0.08 -13.21
N GLY A 211 -14.52 -0.04 -14.05
CA GLY A 211 -15.67 0.87 -14.02
C GLY A 211 -16.41 0.71 -12.68
N THR A 212 -17.17 1.72 -12.28
CA THR A 212 -18.00 1.69 -11.07
C THR A 212 -19.19 0.73 -11.24
N GLU A 213 -18.93 -0.57 -11.34
CA GLU A 213 -19.99 -1.58 -11.31
C GLU A 213 -20.34 -1.87 -9.86
N GLN A 214 -21.56 -1.46 -9.49
CA GLN A 214 -22.16 -1.76 -8.20
C GLN A 214 -22.44 -3.26 -8.15
N HIS A 215 -21.68 -3.98 -7.32
CA HIS A 215 -22.06 -5.33 -6.94
C HIS A 215 -23.18 -5.23 -5.90
N ASP A 216 -24.36 -5.81 -6.19
CA ASP A 216 -25.47 -5.86 -5.25
C ASP A 216 -25.06 -6.68 -4.02
N LEU A 217 -24.97 -6.00 -2.86
CA LEU A 217 -24.59 -6.60 -1.59
C LEU A 217 -25.81 -7.29 -0.96
N THR A 218 -25.83 -8.62 -0.95
CA THR A 218 -26.76 -9.40 -0.13
C THR A 218 -26.20 -9.56 1.28
N ASP A 219 -26.87 -8.93 2.24
CA ASP A 219 -26.85 -9.16 3.70
C ASP A 219 -25.53 -9.74 4.27
N ASP A 220 -24.51 -8.88 4.41
CA ASP A 220 -23.21 -9.28 4.98
C ASP A 220 -22.77 -8.34 6.12
N SER A 221 -21.91 -8.85 6.99
CA SER A 221 -21.52 -8.16 8.23
C SER A 221 -20.93 -6.77 7.96
N SER A 222 -21.04 -5.84 8.92
CA SER A 222 -20.51 -4.47 8.76
C SER A 222 -19.01 -4.40 8.43
N SER A 223 -18.25 -5.44 8.77
CA SER A 223 -16.81 -5.53 8.47
C SER A 223 -16.57 -5.90 7.01
N ASP A 224 -17.35 -6.84 6.48
CA ASP A 224 -17.22 -7.33 5.10
C ASP A 224 -17.64 -6.25 4.10
N LYS A 225 -18.69 -5.49 4.44
CA LYS A 225 -19.09 -4.31 3.65
C LYS A 225 -18.00 -3.25 3.54
N LEU A 226 -17.29 -2.96 4.63
CA LEU A 226 -16.24 -1.94 4.64
C LEU A 226 -15.03 -2.39 3.81
N GLU A 227 -14.66 -3.66 3.91
CA GLU A 227 -13.60 -4.24 3.12
C GLU A 227 -13.93 -4.24 1.62
N GLU A 228 -15.17 -4.57 1.27
CA GLU A 228 -15.67 -4.50 -0.11
C GLU A 228 -15.60 -3.08 -0.68
N GLU A 229 -15.96 -2.07 0.11
CA GLU A 229 -15.78 -0.66 -0.27
C GLU A 229 -14.30 -0.34 -0.54
N LEU A 230 -13.37 -0.83 0.29
CA LEU A 230 -11.93 -0.61 0.13
C LEU A 230 -11.38 -1.26 -1.14
N VAL A 231 -11.71 -2.53 -1.39
CA VAL A 231 -11.29 -3.25 -2.61
C VAL A 231 -11.84 -2.55 -3.84
N THR A 232 -13.12 -2.21 -3.83
CA THR A 232 -13.80 -1.56 -4.97
C THR A 232 -13.23 -0.18 -5.23
N GLY A 233 -13.05 0.64 -4.19
CA GLY A 233 -12.49 1.99 -4.30
C GLY A 233 -11.06 1.98 -4.86
N LEU A 234 -10.21 1.08 -4.36
CA LEU A 234 -8.83 0.94 -4.85
C LEU A 234 -8.73 0.36 -6.27
N SER A 235 -9.72 -0.41 -6.71
CA SER A 235 -9.77 -1.00 -8.05
C SER A 235 -10.20 0.00 -9.13
N THR A 236 -10.61 1.22 -8.76
CA THR A 236 -10.93 2.30 -9.72
C THR A 236 -9.70 2.92 -10.40
N VAL A 237 -8.50 2.45 -10.07
CA VAL A 237 -7.24 2.76 -10.77
C VAL A 237 -6.55 1.45 -11.17
N SER A 238 -5.72 1.49 -12.21
CA SER A 238 -4.99 0.29 -12.63
C SER A 238 -3.88 -0.07 -11.64
N TRP A 239 -3.62 -1.37 -11.50
CA TRP A 239 -2.57 -1.91 -10.65
C TRP A 239 -1.84 -3.04 -11.35
N GLU A 240 -0.51 -3.05 -11.26
CA GLU A 240 0.27 -4.26 -11.38
C GLU A 240 0.27 -4.98 -10.02
N LYS A 241 0.04 -6.28 -10.03
CA LYS A 241 0.03 -7.10 -8.82
C LYS A 241 1.02 -8.24 -9.00
N VAL A 242 2.06 -8.22 -8.18
CA VAL A 242 3.15 -9.20 -8.18
C VAL A 242 3.04 -10.01 -6.90
N ASP A 243 2.84 -11.31 -7.05
CA ASP A 243 2.73 -12.24 -5.93
C ASP A 243 4.03 -13.02 -5.78
N VAL A 244 4.50 -13.10 -4.52
CA VAL A 244 5.82 -13.60 -4.14
C VAL A 244 5.67 -14.78 -3.19
N SER A 245 6.48 -15.81 -3.39
CA SER A 245 6.48 -17.01 -2.55
C SER A 245 7.88 -17.41 -2.12
N PHE A 246 8.11 -17.45 -0.81
CA PHE A 246 9.34 -17.97 -0.21
C PHE A 246 9.17 -19.37 0.37
N HIS A 247 8.19 -20.14 -0.11
CA HIS A 247 7.80 -21.41 0.51
C HIS A 247 8.91 -22.48 0.56
N THR A 248 9.85 -22.44 -0.40
CA THR A 248 11.05 -23.28 -0.47
C THR A 248 12.24 -22.73 0.34
N CYS A 249 12.19 -21.47 0.76
CA CYS A 249 13.27 -20.76 1.43
C CYS A 249 13.45 -21.23 2.88
N ARG A 250 14.70 -21.10 3.37
CA ARG A 250 15.01 -21.43 4.77
C ARG A 250 14.34 -20.46 5.74
N GLN A 251 14.22 -19.19 5.35
CA GLN A 251 13.63 -18.13 6.17
C GLN A 251 12.16 -17.82 5.85
N ARG A 252 11.41 -18.78 5.29
CA ARG A 252 10.01 -18.58 4.86
C ARG A 252 9.10 -17.93 5.90
N PHE A 253 9.21 -18.29 7.18
CA PHE A 253 8.41 -17.69 8.27
C PHE A 253 8.71 -16.20 8.53
N ALA A 254 9.76 -15.67 7.93
CA ALA A 254 10.12 -14.25 7.92
C ALA A 254 9.78 -13.57 6.59
N ALA A 255 8.88 -14.14 5.76
CA ALA A 255 8.50 -13.61 4.43
C ALA A 255 8.24 -12.10 4.42
N HIS A 256 7.61 -11.56 5.48
CA HIS A 256 7.36 -10.12 5.63
C HIS A 256 8.64 -9.27 5.59
N SER A 257 9.76 -9.78 6.09
CA SER A 257 11.07 -9.12 6.07
C SER A 257 11.94 -9.56 4.89
N VAL A 258 11.77 -10.81 4.42
CA VAL A 258 12.49 -11.37 3.28
C VAL A 258 12.18 -10.61 1.99
N ILE A 259 10.90 -10.32 1.73
CA ILE A 259 10.42 -9.65 0.50
C ILE A 259 11.10 -8.28 0.21
N GLN A 260 11.66 -7.63 1.23
CA GLN A 260 12.35 -6.34 1.10
C GLN A 260 13.85 -6.42 1.42
N VAL A 261 14.40 -7.62 1.63
CA VAL A 261 15.79 -7.85 2.03
C VAL A 261 16.19 -6.96 3.22
N LYS A 262 15.39 -7.00 4.30
CA LYS A 262 15.60 -6.11 5.47
C LYS A 262 17.00 -6.25 6.11
N ASP A 263 17.62 -7.42 5.96
CA ASP A 263 18.98 -7.71 6.36
C ASP A 263 19.67 -8.43 5.19
N HIS A 264 20.75 -7.86 4.68
CA HIS A 264 21.42 -8.33 3.47
C HIS A 264 22.01 -9.76 3.59
N VAL A 265 22.25 -10.27 4.80
CA VAL A 265 22.77 -11.62 5.01
C VAL A 265 21.63 -12.60 5.22
N LEU A 266 20.75 -12.30 6.18
CA LEU A 266 19.66 -13.19 6.56
C LEU A 266 18.62 -13.27 5.45
N HIS A 267 18.21 -12.13 4.89
CA HIS A 267 17.10 -12.03 3.96
C HIS A 267 17.51 -12.01 2.48
N ARG A 268 18.71 -12.51 2.16
CA ARG A 268 19.25 -12.53 0.78
C ARG A 268 18.38 -13.31 -0.22
N GLU A 269 17.54 -14.23 0.27
CA GLU A 269 16.62 -15.02 -0.55
C GLU A 269 15.58 -14.14 -1.25
N GLY A 270 15.32 -12.90 -0.80
CA GLY A 270 14.44 -11.95 -1.48
C GLY A 270 15.12 -11.03 -2.49
N ALA A 271 16.40 -11.24 -2.80
CA ALA A 271 17.16 -10.33 -3.67
C ALA A 271 16.62 -10.27 -5.11
N ASP A 272 16.13 -11.38 -5.64
CA ASP A 272 15.52 -11.45 -6.97
C ASP A 272 14.22 -10.64 -7.05
N VAL A 273 13.47 -10.53 -5.95
CA VAL A 273 12.29 -9.65 -5.87
C VAL A 273 12.68 -8.17 -5.94
N ILE A 274 13.82 -7.80 -5.34
CA ILE A 274 14.36 -6.43 -5.46
C ILE A 274 14.88 -6.18 -6.88
N GLU A 275 15.53 -7.17 -7.50
CA GLU A 275 15.96 -7.09 -8.90
C GLU A 275 14.76 -6.90 -9.84
N HIS A 276 13.68 -7.66 -9.63
CA HIS A 276 12.42 -7.48 -10.35
C HIS A 276 11.87 -6.05 -10.21
N MET A 277 11.92 -5.47 -9.00
CA MET A 277 11.50 -4.07 -8.78
C MET A 277 12.37 -3.08 -9.56
N ILE A 278 13.70 -3.27 -9.54
CA ILE A 278 14.67 -2.40 -10.22
C ILE A 278 14.45 -2.43 -11.73
N ASP A 279 14.34 -3.63 -12.30
CA ASP A 279 14.25 -3.82 -13.76
C ASP A 279 12.95 -3.26 -14.36
N HIS A 280 11.90 -3.13 -13.55
CA HIS A 280 10.62 -2.53 -13.94
C HIS A 280 10.44 -1.10 -13.38
N PHE A 281 11.48 -0.47 -12.85
CA PHE A 281 11.37 0.86 -12.25
C PHE A 281 11.35 1.95 -13.33
N HIS A 282 10.35 2.84 -13.30
CA HIS A 282 10.32 3.98 -14.22
C HIS A 282 11.23 5.13 -13.75
N LEU A 283 12.17 5.55 -14.58
CA LEU A 283 13.08 6.68 -14.32
C LEU A 283 12.53 8.03 -14.81
#